data_AF-A0A0H5QJ94-F1
#
_entry.id   AF-A0A0H5QJ94-F1
#
_cell.length_a   1.000
_cell.length_b   1.000
_cell.length_c   1.000
_cell.angle_alpha   90.00
_cell.angle_beta   90.00
_cell.angle_gamma   90.00
#
_symmetry.space_group_name_H-M   'P 1'
#
loop_
_entity.id
_entity.type
_entity.pdbx_description
1 polymer ?
#
loop_
_entity_poly.entity_id
_entity_poly.type
_entity_poly.pdbx_seq_one_letter_code
_entity_poly.pdbx_strand_id
1 'polypeptide(L)'
;MHMARLWDSSRPMKGGYSLESLSRDVLLDRKRPIKELFGKKILKDGSEAKLNVMPDLSELQRDPKTRPAWIDYSTNDAVATWLLHQRLSEFLRNKSCVHCNTLLDFYNAKWRDFGELLTDIERAGVYLRTDYLSRIEAQATADAESHWSGFREWVAKQCPDGKFMNVKSRTQVQQLLFAPATLRSGKALGPERIFKMENLDNYIEPGKDKALKQRPFVISGLGIEPVSFTANGMPSVDSAALELLAGDPLADPPRYGSAYKSLGGNEAGREACLALDGVVKATAIEKLLNTYICPLQLQIDAQSRIHCSLNLNTGTGRLSARRPNLQNQPSLEKDVYKVRDAFAAAPGMKLVVADYGQLEV
;
A
#
# COMPACT_ATOMS: atom_id res chain seq x y z
N MET A 1 13.24 -22.22 -8.70
CA MET A 1 13.04 -21.21 -7.62
C MET A 1 12.87 -21.85 -6.25
N HIS A 2 11.89 -22.73 -6.01
CA HIS A 2 11.65 -23.34 -4.68
C HIS A 2 12.89 -24.06 -4.12
N MET A 3 13.59 -24.84 -4.94
CA MET A 3 14.84 -25.51 -4.52
C MET A 3 15.93 -24.54 -4.06
N ALA A 4 16.05 -23.38 -4.73
CA ALA A 4 17.01 -22.35 -4.32
C ALA A 4 16.63 -21.70 -2.98
N ARG A 5 15.33 -21.59 -2.66
CA ARG A 5 14.85 -21.10 -1.38
C ARG A 5 15.11 -22.08 -0.24
N LEU A 6 14.90 -23.37 -0.50
CA LEU A 6 15.30 -24.44 0.41
C LEU A 6 16.79 -24.43 0.71
N TRP A 7 17.59 -24.21 -0.33
CA TRP A 7 19.04 -24.20 -0.22
C TRP A 7 19.55 -23.01 0.60
N ASP A 8 19.05 -21.80 0.32
CA ASP A 8 19.38 -20.57 1.06
C ASP A 8 18.19 -19.58 1.05
N SER A 9 17.51 -19.46 2.18
CA SER A 9 16.39 -18.53 2.39
C SER A 9 16.82 -17.06 2.53
N SER A 10 18.12 -16.79 2.74
CA SER A 10 18.69 -15.44 2.90
C SER A 10 19.03 -14.77 1.57
N ARG A 11 18.89 -15.47 0.44
CA ARG A 11 19.22 -14.95 -0.89
C ARG A 11 18.52 -13.65 -1.32
N PRO A 12 17.36 -13.20 -0.78
CA PRO A 12 16.87 -11.86 -1.08
C PRO A 12 17.91 -10.76 -0.86
N MET A 13 18.80 -10.94 0.13
CA MET A 13 19.92 -10.01 0.40
C MET A 13 21.16 -10.27 -0.47
N LYS A 14 21.17 -11.36 -1.26
CA LYS A 14 22.27 -11.84 -2.11
C LYS A 14 21.82 -11.97 -3.57
N GLY A 15 21.09 -10.99 -4.09
CA GLY A 15 20.65 -10.93 -5.48
C GLY A 15 19.34 -11.66 -5.81
N GLY A 16 18.72 -12.36 -4.86
CA GLY A 16 17.39 -12.95 -5.00
C GLY A 16 17.35 -14.32 -5.70
N TYR A 17 16.19 -14.61 -6.28
CA TYR A 17 15.84 -15.92 -6.85
C TYR A 17 15.40 -15.87 -8.32
N SER A 18 15.65 -14.76 -9.01
CA SER A 18 15.39 -14.67 -10.45
C SER A 18 16.29 -15.66 -11.19
N LEU A 19 15.87 -16.07 -12.38
CA LEU A 19 16.67 -16.96 -13.21
C LEU A 19 18.04 -16.35 -13.55
N GLU A 20 18.09 -15.03 -13.77
CA GLU A 20 19.34 -14.27 -13.94
C GLU A 20 20.27 -14.39 -12.74
N SER A 21 19.78 -14.09 -11.53
CA SER A 21 20.63 -14.11 -10.34
C SER A 21 21.08 -15.52 -10.00
N LEU A 22 20.21 -16.52 -10.17
CA LEU A 22 20.56 -17.91 -9.92
C LEU A 22 21.56 -18.43 -10.95
N SER A 23 21.39 -18.14 -12.24
CA SER A 23 22.34 -18.61 -13.25
C SER A 23 23.72 -17.98 -13.03
N ARG A 24 23.79 -16.69 -12.71
CA ARG A 24 25.05 -16.02 -12.36
C ARG A 24 25.72 -16.66 -11.14
N ASP A 25 24.98 -16.89 -10.07
CA ASP A 25 25.59 -17.27 -8.79
C ASP A 25 25.83 -18.77 -8.66
N VAL A 26 25.03 -19.61 -9.32
CA VAL A 26 25.09 -21.07 -9.21
C VAL A 26 25.75 -21.72 -10.43
N LEU A 27 25.49 -21.20 -11.64
CA LEU A 27 26.10 -21.73 -12.87
C LEU A 27 27.36 -20.98 -13.27
N LEU A 28 27.64 -19.82 -12.65
CA LEU A 28 28.70 -18.89 -13.06
C LEU A 28 28.52 -18.39 -14.51
N ASP A 29 27.29 -18.44 -15.01
CA ASP A 29 26.91 -17.99 -16.35
C ASP A 29 25.67 -17.08 -16.23
N ARG A 30 25.90 -15.76 -16.35
CA ARG A 30 24.83 -14.77 -16.19
C ARG A 30 23.97 -14.76 -17.44
N LYS A 31 22.73 -15.20 -17.27
CA LYS A 31 21.67 -15.01 -18.25
C LYS A 31 21.34 -13.52 -18.41
N ARG A 32 21.29 -13.06 -19.65
CA ARG A 32 20.90 -11.67 -19.96
C ARG A 32 19.40 -11.42 -19.67
N PRO A 33 19.04 -10.29 -19.04
CA PRO A 33 17.65 -9.88 -18.83
C PRO A 33 16.91 -9.62 -20.15
N ILE A 34 15.59 -9.84 -20.16
CA ILE A 34 14.74 -9.57 -21.33
C ILE A 34 14.84 -8.10 -21.80
N LYS A 35 14.94 -7.16 -20.84
CA LYS A 35 15.06 -5.72 -21.10
C LYS A 35 16.39 -5.33 -21.72
N GLU A 36 17.44 -6.11 -21.50
CA GLU A 36 18.76 -5.88 -22.10
C GLU A 36 18.74 -6.25 -23.59
N LEU A 37 17.97 -7.28 -23.94
CA LEU A 37 17.89 -7.82 -25.30
C LEU A 37 16.85 -7.13 -26.18
N PHE A 38 15.70 -6.79 -25.60
CA PHE A 38 14.54 -6.31 -26.36
C PHE A 38 14.06 -4.92 -25.95
N GLY A 39 14.66 -4.31 -24.93
CA GLY A 39 14.29 -2.96 -24.49
C GLY A 39 14.62 -1.93 -25.57
N LYS A 40 13.62 -1.15 -25.99
CA LYS A 40 13.81 -0.03 -26.92
C LYS A 40 14.03 1.25 -26.12
N LYS A 41 15.03 2.06 -26.47
CA LYS A 41 15.25 3.37 -25.86
C LYS A 41 14.42 4.43 -26.60
N ILE A 42 13.40 4.98 -25.96
CA ILE A 42 12.55 6.03 -26.54
C ILE A 42 12.66 7.32 -25.71
N LEU A 43 12.78 8.50 -26.33
CA LEU A 43 12.63 9.82 -25.69
C LEU A 43 11.15 10.25 -25.65
N LYS A 44 10.81 11.23 -24.80
CA LYS A 44 9.45 11.80 -24.70
C LYS A 44 8.92 12.43 -26.01
N ASP A 45 9.76 12.63 -27.02
CA ASP A 45 9.46 13.23 -28.32
C ASP A 45 9.43 12.22 -29.49
N GLY A 46 9.58 10.92 -29.22
CA GLY A 46 9.54 9.87 -30.25
C GLY A 46 10.85 9.62 -30.99
N SER A 47 11.94 10.32 -30.67
CA SER A 47 13.29 10.04 -31.20
C SER A 47 14.13 9.15 -30.26
N GLU A 48 15.22 8.55 -30.76
CA GLU A 48 15.99 7.54 -30.01
C GLU A 48 16.81 8.14 -28.84
N ALA A 49 16.26 8.08 -27.62
CA ALA A 49 16.83 7.40 -26.42
C ALA A 49 16.58 8.05 -25.03
N LYS A 50 15.93 7.34 -24.07
CA LYS A 50 16.33 7.28 -22.63
C LYS A 50 15.49 6.33 -21.76
N LEU A 51 14.27 5.95 -22.16
CA LEU A 51 13.46 4.96 -21.44
C LEU A 51 13.49 3.62 -22.17
N ASN A 52 13.97 2.56 -21.52
CA ASN A 52 13.83 1.17 -22.01
C ASN A 52 12.37 0.74 -21.84
N VAL A 53 11.55 0.99 -22.84
CA VAL A 53 10.19 0.45 -22.92
C VAL A 53 10.29 -0.95 -23.53
N MET A 54 9.67 -1.92 -22.87
CA MET A 54 9.55 -3.27 -23.42
C MET A 54 8.45 -3.27 -24.49
N PRO A 55 8.74 -3.70 -25.72
CA PRO A 55 7.70 -3.98 -26.70
C PRO A 55 6.75 -5.07 -26.19
N ASP A 56 5.55 -5.13 -26.77
CA ASP A 56 4.61 -6.20 -26.44
C ASP A 56 5.22 -7.57 -26.77
N LEU A 57 4.99 -8.56 -25.91
CA LEU A 57 5.59 -9.89 -26.10
C LEU A 57 5.12 -10.54 -27.41
N SER A 58 3.87 -10.31 -27.79
CA SER A 58 3.34 -10.83 -29.04
C SER A 58 4.00 -10.19 -30.26
N GLU A 59 4.42 -8.92 -30.19
CA GLU A 59 5.17 -8.27 -31.25
C GLU A 59 6.56 -8.91 -31.39
N LEU A 60 7.28 -9.08 -30.27
CA LEU A 60 8.61 -9.71 -30.25
C LEU A 60 8.61 -11.14 -30.81
N GLN A 61 7.54 -11.89 -30.53
CA GLN A 61 7.41 -13.27 -30.99
C GLN A 61 7.06 -13.35 -32.48
N ARG A 62 6.34 -12.36 -33.02
CA ARG A 62 5.81 -12.39 -34.39
C ARG A 62 6.66 -11.61 -35.39
N ASP A 63 7.43 -10.62 -34.96
CA ASP A 63 8.33 -9.87 -35.85
C ASP A 63 9.52 -10.74 -36.30
N PRO A 64 9.70 -10.99 -37.61
CA PRO A 64 10.83 -11.76 -38.13
C PRO A 64 12.21 -11.25 -37.71
N LYS A 65 12.36 -9.96 -37.38
CA LYS A 65 13.64 -9.38 -36.95
C LYS A 65 14.01 -9.74 -35.52
N THR A 66 13.04 -9.86 -34.62
CA THR A 66 13.26 -10.12 -33.18
C THR A 66 13.02 -11.58 -32.81
N ARG A 67 12.25 -12.32 -33.62
CA ARG A 67 11.91 -13.73 -33.38
C ARG A 67 13.14 -14.64 -33.19
N PRO A 68 14.23 -14.58 -33.97
CA PRO A 68 15.39 -15.44 -33.73
C PRO A 68 16.00 -15.22 -32.34
N ALA A 69 16.21 -13.96 -31.96
CA ALA A 69 16.72 -13.62 -30.63
C ALA A 69 15.74 -14.02 -29.51
N TRP A 70 14.43 -13.96 -29.76
CA TRP A 70 13.41 -14.45 -28.83
C TRP A 70 13.47 -15.97 -28.63
N ILE A 71 13.67 -16.73 -29.71
CA ILE A 71 13.85 -18.18 -29.66
C ILE A 71 15.11 -18.52 -28.85
N ASP A 72 16.23 -17.85 -29.13
CA ASP A 72 17.49 -18.06 -28.40
C ASP A 72 17.34 -17.73 -26.92
N TYR A 73 16.69 -16.60 -26.60
CA TYR A 73 16.39 -16.20 -25.24
C TYR A 73 15.59 -17.28 -24.50
N SER A 74 14.46 -17.70 -25.08
CA SER A 74 13.56 -18.70 -24.50
C SER A 74 14.24 -20.06 -24.34
N THR A 75 15.08 -20.45 -25.30
CA THR A 75 15.87 -21.68 -25.24
C THR A 75 16.89 -21.61 -24.11
N ASN A 76 17.58 -20.47 -23.94
CA ASN A 76 18.51 -20.26 -22.84
C ASN A 76 17.78 -20.29 -21.48
N ASP A 77 16.58 -19.69 -21.35
CA ASP A 77 15.76 -19.82 -20.14
C ASP A 77 15.50 -21.29 -19.78
N ALA A 78 15.20 -22.15 -20.76
CA ALA A 78 14.98 -23.58 -20.55
C ALA A 78 16.27 -24.32 -20.13
N VAL A 79 17.37 -24.10 -20.84
CA VAL A 79 18.68 -24.71 -20.53
C VAL A 79 19.17 -24.30 -19.15
N ALA A 80 19.16 -23.00 -18.84
CA ALA A 80 19.56 -22.49 -17.53
C ALA A 80 18.69 -23.06 -16.41
N THR A 81 17.37 -23.20 -16.65
CA THR A 81 16.46 -23.81 -15.67
C THR A 81 16.81 -25.28 -15.40
N TRP A 82 17.11 -26.05 -16.44
CA TRP A 82 17.52 -27.46 -16.30
C TRP A 82 18.85 -27.60 -15.54
N LEU A 83 19.87 -26.84 -15.93
CA LEU A 83 21.18 -26.88 -15.28
C LEU A 83 21.09 -26.44 -13.81
N LEU A 84 20.30 -25.40 -13.51
CA LEU A 84 20.03 -24.98 -12.14
C LEU A 84 19.31 -26.06 -11.35
N HIS A 85 18.34 -26.74 -11.95
CA HIS A 85 17.66 -27.86 -11.30
C HIS A 85 18.66 -28.96 -10.92
N GLN A 86 19.58 -29.35 -11.81
CA GLN A 86 20.62 -30.34 -11.51
C GLN A 86 21.52 -29.89 -10.35
N ARG A 87 22.08 -28.67 -10.42
CA ARG A 87 22.97 -28.14 -9.37
C ARG A 87 22.27 -27.98 -8.02
N LEU A 88 21.06 -27.43 -8.02
CA LEU A 88 20.29 -27.27 -6.79
C LEU A 88 19.86 -28.63 -6.21
N SER A 89 19.60 -29.64 -7.05
CA SER A 89 19.34 -31.01 -6.57
C SER A 89 20.53 -31.56 -5.79
N GLU A 90 21.75 -31.39 -6.31
CA GLU A 90 23.00 -31.80 -5.64
C GLU A 90 23.13 -31.08 -4.28
N PHE A 91 22.91 -29.76 -4.25
CA PHE A 91 23.00 -28.99 -3.00
C PHE A 91 21.98 -29.42 -1.96
N LEU A 92 20.73 -29.71 -2.36
CA LEU A 92 19.68 -30.15 -1.44
C LEU A 92 19.87 -31.58 -0.96
N ARG A 93 20.43 -32.47 -1.80
CA ARG A 93 20.79 -33.84 -1.41
C ARG A 93 21.85 -33.85 -0.30
N ASN A 94 22.73 -32.87 -0.30
CA ASN A 94 23.79 -32.73 0.70
C ASN A 94 23.39 -31.90 1.94
N LYS A 95 22.11 -31.51 2.06
CA LYS A 95 21.59 -30.81 3.24
C LYS A 95 20.65 -31.74 4.03
N SER A 96 20.98 -31.95 5.31
CA SER A 96 20.13 -32.73 6.21
C SER A 96 18.80 -32.05 6.47
N CYS A 97 17.80 -32.86 6.81
CA CYS A 97 16.46 -32.47 7.15
C CYS A 97 16.11 -33.09 8.52
N VAL A 98 15.32 -32.40 9.35
CA VAL A 98 14.99 -32.90 10.69
C VAL A 98 13.96 -34.03 10.65
N HIS A 99 12.98 -33.92 9.74
CA HIS A 99 11.87 -34.88 9.62
C HIS A 99 11.97 -35.77 8.37
N CYS A 100 13.12 -35.77 7.71
CA CYS A 100 13.41 -36.52 6.49
C CYS A 100 14.91 -36.66 6.30
N ASN A 101 15.39 -37.45 5.34
CA ASN A 101 16.84 -37.67 5.20
C ASN A 101 17.54 -36.41 4.66
N THR A 102 17.03 -35.85 3.55
CA THR A 102 17.62 -34.67 2.90
C THR A 102 16.56 -33.62 2.58
N LEU A 103 16.97 -32.36 2.38
CA LEU A 103 16.06 -31.32 1.88
C LEU A 103 15.54 -31.60 0.46
N LEU A 104 16.24 -32.45 -0.31
CA LEU A 104 15.72 -32.92 -1.60
C LEU A 104 14.52 -33.87 -1.39
N ASP A 105 14.57 -34.73 -0.38
CA ASP A 105 13.44 -35.60 -0.03
C ASP A 105 12.24 -34.77 0.45
N PHE A 106 12.48 -33.74 1.27
CA PHE A 106 11.43 -32.79 1.66
C PHE A 106 10.79 -32.11 0.45
N TYR A 107 11.61 -31.62 -0.48
CA TYR A 107 11.15 -30.95 -1.69
C TYR A 107 10.22 -31.87 -2.50
N ASN A 108 10.66 -33.10 -2.75
CA ASN A 108 9.91 -34.06 -3.56
C ASN A 108 8.64 -34.55 -2.87
N ALA A 109 8.68 -34.76 -1.55
CA ALA A 109 7.56 -35.34 -0.81
C ALA A 109 6.49 -34.31 -0.39
N LYS A 110 6.86 -33.03 -0.28
CA LYS A 110 5.97 -31.99 0.28
C LYS A 110 5.89 -30.75 -0.59
N TRP A 111 7.02 -30.20 -1.03
CA TRP A 111 7.04 -28.83 -1.56
C TRP A 111 6.70 -28.73 -3.05
N ARG A 112 7.04 -29.74 -3.86
CA ARG A 112 6.72 -29.77 -5.30
C ARG A 112 5.21 -29.72 -5.51
N ASP A 113 4.51 -30.71 -4.98
CA ASP A 113 3.06 -30.88 -5.14
C ASP A 113 2.29 -29.75 -4.43
N PHE A 114 2.83 -29.23 -3.32
CA PHE A 114 2.28 -28.03 -2.68
C PHE A 114 2.33 -26.80 -3.59
N GLY A 115 3.39 -26.65 -4.41
CA GLY A 115 3.46 -25.57 -5.40
C GLY A 115 2.34 -25.64 -6.43
N GLU A 116 1.99 -26.84 -6.89
CA GLU A 116 0.87 -27.06 -7.81
C GLU A 116 -0.46 -26.73 -7.13
N LEU A 117 -0.67 -27.21 -5.90
CA LEU A 117 -1.86 -26.89 -5.11
C LEU A 117 -2.03 -25.37 -4.93
N LEU A 118 -0.95 -24.62 -4.69
CA LEU A 118 -1.04 -23.16 -4.61
C LEU A 118 -1.56 -22.56 -5.92
N THR A 119 -1.09 -23.03 -7.08
CA THR A 119 -1.62 -22.56 -8.37
C THR A 119 -3.09 -22.91 -8.57
N ASP A 120 -3.55 -24.06 -8.06
CA ASP A 120 -4.97 -24.42 -8.09
C ASP A 120 -5.80 -23.51 -7.19
N ILE A 121 -5.29 -23.15 -6.01
CA ILE A 121 -5.93 -22.17 -5.11
C ILE A 121 -5.99 -20.79 -5.80
N GLU A 122 -4.91 -20.35 -6.44
CA GLU A 122 -4.90 -19.07 -7.19
C GLU A 122 -5.94 -19.08 -8.33
N ARG A 123 -5.98 -20.15 -9.14
CA ARG A 123 -6.95 -20.31 -10.24
C ARG A 123 -8.38 -20.38 -9.73
N ALA A 124 -8.60 -21.13 -8.64
CA ALA A 124 -9.91 -21.24 -8.03
C ALA A 124 -10.37 -19.88 -7.51
N GLY A 125 -9.53 -19.10 -6.83
CA GLY A 125 -9.92 -17.83 -6.23
C GLY A 125 -11.03 -17.95 -5.18
N VAL A 126 -11.52 -16.83 -4.68
CA VAL A 126 -12.58 -16.76 -3.66
C VAL A 126 -13.75 -15.93 -4.17
N TYR A 127 -14.98 -16.40 -3.98
CA TYR A 127 -16.17 -15.65 -4.40
C TYR A 127 -16.41 -14.43 -3.50
N LEU A 128 -16.75 -13.31 -4.12
CA LEU A 128 -17.06 -12.04 -3.47
C LEU A 128 -18.48 -11.58 -3.77
N ARG A 129 -19.15 -11.03 -2.74
CA ARG A 129 -20.43 -10.33 -2.87
C ARG A 129 -20.17 -8.90 -3.36
N THR A 130 -20.22 -8.71 -4.68
CA THR A 130 -19.98 -7.41 -5.32
C THR A 130 -21.01 -6.36 -4.91
N ASP A 131 -22.28 -6.72 -4.81
CA ASP A 131 -23.36 -5.85 -4.32
C ASP A 131 -23.12 -5.35 -2.89
N TYR A 132 -22.54 -6.20 -2.04
CA TYR A 132 -22.21 -5.84 -0.68
C TYR A 132 -21.03 -4.86 -0.66
N LEU A 133 -19.98 -5.14 -1.43
CA LEU A 133 -18.82 -4.25 -1.57
C LEU A 133 -19.20 -2.85 -2.05
N SER A 134 -20.05 -2.74 -3.08
CA SER A 134 -20.47 -1.43 -3.59
C SER A 134 -21.33 -0.67 -2.58
N ARG A 135 -22.15 -1.36 -1.78
CA ARG A 135 -22.92 -0.72 -0.70
C ARG A 135 -22.03 -0.18 0.41
N ILE A 136 -21.08 -0.99 0.91
CA ILE A 136 -20.18 -0.53 1.96
C ILE A 136 -19.21 0.55 1.47
N GLU A 137 -18.84 0.54 0.18
CA GLU A 137 -18.07 1.63 -0.43
C GLU A 137 -18.84 2.94 -0.41
N ALA A 138 -20.10 2.93 -0.84
CA ALA A 138 -20.95 4.13 -0.81
C ALA A 138 -21.13 4.66 0.62
N GLN A 139 -21.41 3.76 1.57
CA GLN A 139 -21.53 4.11 2.98
C GLN A 139 -20.25 4.70 3.54
N ALA A 140 -19.12 4.01 3.37
CA ALA A 140 -17.83 4.45 3.87
C ALA A 140 -17.38 5.78 3.26
N THR A 141 -17.68 6.00 1.98
CA THR A 141 -17.40 7.27 1.30
C THR A 141 -18.21 8.41 1.90
N ALA A 142 -19.51 8.19 2.15
CA ALA A 142 -20.38 9.18 2.79
C ALA A 142 -19.94 9.49 4.23
N ASP A 143 -19.59 8.47 5.02
CA ASP A 143 -19.16 8.62 6.41
C ASP A 143 -17.82 9.38 6.51
N ALA A 144 -16.85 9.04 5.66
CA ALA A 144 -15.59 9.77 5.58
C ALA A 144 -15.81 11.24 5.20
N GLU A 145 -16.67 11.51 4.21
CA GLU A 145 -16.93 12.88 3.76
C GLU A 145 -17.70 13.68 4.82
N SER A 146 -18.61 13.07 5.57
CA SER A 146 -19.28 13.71 6.71
C SER A 146 -18.28 14.19 7.75
N HIS A 147 -17.30 13.35 8.11
CA HIS A 147 -16.24 13.74 9.04
C HIS A 147 -15.32 14.82 8.46
N TRP A 148 -14.95 14.73 7.18
CA TRP A 148 -14.15 15.76 6.53
C TRP A 148 -14.89 17.10 6.42
N SER A 149 -16.20 17.09 6.15
CA SER A 149 -17.02 18.31 6.15
C SER A 149 -17.00 18.98 7.51
N GLY A 150 -17.24 18.22 8.59
CA GLY A 150 -17.19 18.75 9.95
C GLY A 150 -15.83 19.37 10.29
N PHE A 151 -14.73 18.75 9.86
CA PHE A 151 -13.39 19.34 10.04
C PHE A 151 -13.21 20.61 9.20
N ARG A 152 -13.63 20.63 7.92
CA ARG A 152 -13.56 21.84 7.07
C ARG A 152 -14.36 23.00 7.65
N GLU A 153 -15.55 22.73 8.17
CA GLU A 153 -16.40 23.73 8.83
C GLU A 153 -15.72 24.30 10.08
N TRP A 154 -15.12 23.43 10.91
CA TRP A 154 -14.32 23.89 12.05
C TRP A 154 -13.13 24.74 11.61
N VAL A 155 -12.36 24.30 10.61
CA VAL A 155 -11.21 25.04 10.07
C VAL A 155 -11.63 26.42 9.54
N ALA A 156 -12.77 26.53 8.87
CA ALA A 156 -13.28 27.80 8.36
C ALA A 156 -13.68 28.79 9.47
N LYS A 157 -14.06 28.30 10.67
CA LYS A 157 -14.29 29.14 11.86
C LYS A 157 -12.96 29.65 12.45
N GLN A 158 -11.91 28.82 12.39
CA GLN A 158 -10.61 29.13 12.98
C GLN A 158 -9.75 30.07 12.13
N CYS A 159 -9.86 29.96 10.80
CA CYS A 159 -9.04 30.70 9.86
C CYS A 159 -9.92 31.24 8.70
N PRO A 160 -9.92 32.56 8.42
CA PRO A 160 -10.75 33.15 7.36
C PRO A 160 -10.56 32.51 5.97
N ASP A 161 -9.31 32.18 5.63
CA ASP A 161 -8.93 31.51 4.39
C ASP A 161 -8.95 29.97 4.52
N GLY A 162 -9.35 29.44 5.66
CA GLY A 162 -9.39 28.01 5.97
C GLY A 162 -10.31 27.21 5.04
N LYS A 163 -11.33 27.83 4.45
CA LYS A 163 -12.19 27.22 3.42
C LYS A 163 -11.45 26.78 2.15
N PHE A 164 -10.28 27.36 1.89
CA PHE A 164 -9.41 27.02 0.76
C PHE A 164 -8.38 25.92 1.09
N MET A 165 -8.32 25.51 2.36
CA MET A 165 -7.38 24.53 2.85
C MET A 165 -7.69 23.14 2.30
N ASN A 166 -6.67 22.46 1.78
CA ASN A 166 -6.69 21.02 1.59
C ASN A 166 -6.49 20.34 2.95
N VAL A 167 -7.59 19.98 3.60
CA VAL A 167 -7.59 19.32 4.92
C VAL A 167 -6.93 17.94 4.95
N LYS A 168 -6.67 17.33 3.79
CA LYS A 168 -5.92 16.06 3.69
C LYS A 168 -4.42 16.30 3.49
N SER A 169 -3.98 17.55 3.33
CA SER A 169 -2.57 17.91 3.19
C SER A 169 -1.87 17.96 4.54
N ARG A 170 -0.97 17.01 4.79
CA ARG A 170 -0.11 16.96 6.00
C ARG A 170 0.51 18.32 6.32
N THR A 171 1.09 18.98 5.31
CA THR A 171 1.80 20.27 5.49
C THR A 171 0.86 21.40 5.89
N GLN A 172 -0.35 21.45 5.31
CA GLN A 172 -1.32 22.49 5.66
C GLN A 172 -1.91 22.24 7.04
N VAL A 173 -2.22 20.99 7.39
CA VAL A 173 -2.71 20.62 8.73
C VAL A 173 -1.65 20.91 9.79
N GLN A 174 -0.38 20.60 9.51
CA GLN A 174 0.73 20.98 10.39
C GLN A 174 0.83 22.48 10.62
N GLN A 175 0.67 23.29 9.55
CA GLN A 175 0.66 24.76 9.68
C GLN A 175 -0.51 25.21 10.55
N LEU A 176 -1.73 24.74 10.27
CA LEU A 176 -2.93 25.13 10.99
C LEU A 176 -2.83 24.76 12.47
N LEU A 177 -2.50 23.52 12.80
CA LEU A 177 -2.59 23.06 14.17
C LEU A 177 -1.48 23.65 15.06
N PHE A 178 -0.23 23.65 14.58
CA PHE A 178 0.91 23.84 15.47
C PHE A 178 1.58 25.21 15.34
N ALA A 179 1.39 25.95 14.25
CA ALA A 179 2.08 27.23 14.13
C ALA A 179 1.49 28.30 15.07
N PRO A 180 2.28 29.23 15.62
CA PRO A 180 3.74 29.24 15.60
C PRO A 180 4.33 28.14 16.51
N ALA A 181 5.36 27.43 16.04
CA ALA A 181 6.05 26.40 16.82
C ALA A 181 7.54 26.34 16.53
N THR A 182 8.33 25.95 17.51
CA THR A 182 9.75 25.62 17.33
C THR A 182 9.90 24.15 16.96
N LEU A 183 10.48 23.89 15.79
CA LEU A 183 10.74 22.53 15.30
C LEU A 183 11.93 21.91 16.05
N ARG A 184 11.99 20.57 16.13
CA ARG A 184 13.15 19.87 16.72
C ARG A 184 14.47 20.17 16.01
N SER A 185 14.42 20.58 14.75
CA SER A 185 15.60 21.00 13.99
C SER A 185 16.11 22.40 14.38
N GLY A 186 15.49 23.09 15.34
CA GLY A 186 15.80 24.47 15.72
C GLY A 186 15.24 25.55 14.78
N LYS A 187 14.50 25.15 13.74
CA LYS A 187 13.83 26.09 12.82
C LYS A 187 12.46 26.48 13.39
N ALA A 188 12.00 27.70 13.11
CA ALA A 188 10.67 28.15 13.48
C ALA A 188 9.65 27.84 12.37
N LEU A 189 8.47 27.38 12.78
CA LEU A 189 7.26 27.40 11.97
C LEU A 189 6.57 28.74 12.25
N GLY A 190 6.61 29.64 11.28
CA GLY A 190 6.04 30.99 11.40
C GLY A 190 4.52 30.95 11.62
N PRO A 191 3.95 31.96 12.30
CA PRO A 191 2.52 31.98 12.68
C PRO A 191 1.58 31.90 11.47
N GLU A 192 2.00 32.42 10.33
CA GLU A 192 1.25 32.38 9.09
C GLU A 192 2.11 31.83 7.96
N ARG A 193 1.46 31.17 7.00
CA ARG A 193 2.11 30.71 5.78
C ARG A 193 1.17 30.81 4.59
N ILE A 194 1.70 31.32 3.49
CA ILE A 194 1.00 31.41 2.21
C ILE A 194 1.07 30.05 1.49
N PHE A 195 -0.09 29.55 1.09
CA PHE A 195 -0.26 28.41 0.20
C PHE A 195 -0.90 28.86 -1.11
N LYS A 196 -0.95 27.97 -2.10
CA LYS A 196 -1.56 28.24 -3.41
C LYS A 196 -2.57 27.16 -3.74
N MET A 197 -3.69 27.55 -4.34
CA MET A 197 -4.70 26.66 -4.90
C MET A 197 -5.00 27.05 -6.36
N GLU A 198 -5.68 26.18 -7.10
CA GLU A 198 -6.18 26.54 -8.43
C GLU A 198 -7.23 27.65 -8.34
N ASN A 199 -7.15 28.59 -9.27
CA ASN A 199 -8.02 29.76 -9.32
C ASN A 199 -9.21 29.50 -10.24
N LEU A 200 -10.21 28.76 -9.75
CA LEU A 200 -11.38 28.35 -10.53
C LEU A 200 -12.44 29.47 -10.65
N ASP A 201 -12.40 30.46 -9.76
CA ASP A 201 -13.33 31.59 -9.70
C ASP A 201 -12.81 32.86 -10.40
N ASN A 202 -11.68 32.77 -11.11
CA ASN A 202 -11.01 33.90 -11.77
C ASN A 202 -10.74 35.09 -10.83
N TYR A 203 -10.44 34.82 -9.55
CA TYR A 203 -10.05 35.84 -8.59
C TYR A 203 -8.81 36.60 -9.08
N ILE A 204 -8.85 37.93 -8.97
CA ILE A 204 -7.73 38.81 -9.30
C ILE A 204 -7.15 39.34 -7.98
N GLU A 205 -5.86 39.09 -7.76
CA GLU A 205 -5.16 39.61 -6.59
C GLU A 205 -5.16 41.15 -6.59
N PRO A 206 -5.31 41.79 -5.41
CA PRO A 206 -5.21 43.25 -5.29
C PRO A 206 -3.92 43.76 -5.92
N GLY A 207 -4.03 44.70 -6.88
CA GLY A 207 -2.89 45.26 -7.60
C GLY A 207 -2.42 44.44 -8.81
N LYS A 208 -3.19 43.44 -9.27
CA LYS A 208 -2.98 42.75 -10.54
C LYS A 208 -4.11 43.06 -11.53
N ASP A 209 -3.79 43.06 -12.81
CA ASP A 209 -4.77 43.32 -13.88
C ASP A 209 -5.43 42.05 -14.42
N LYS A 210 -4.89 40.87 -14.09
CA LYS A 210 -5.35 39.57 -14.61
C LYS A 210 -5.29 38.50 -13.52
N ALA A 211 -6.27 37.61 -13.56
CA ALA A 211 -6.31 36.41 -12.72
C ALA A 211 -5.13 35.50 -13.08
N LEU A 212 -4.39 35.05 -12.06
CA LEU A 212 -3.37 34.02 -12.21
C LEU A 212 -4.02 32.63 -12.18
N LYS A 213 -3.36 31.62 -12.76
CA LYS A 213 -3.83 30.22 -12.69
C LYS A 213 -3.96 29.70 -11.25
N GLN A 214 -3.20 30.26 -10.33
CA GLN A 214 -3.23 29.90 -8.93
C GLN A 214 -3.48 31.12 -8.07
N ARG A 215 -4.30 30.95 -7.04
CA ARG A 215 -4.62 31.97 -6.04
C ARG A 215 -3.87 31.64 -4.73
N PRO A 216 -3.18 32.62 -4.12
CA PRO A 216 -2.61 32.46 -2.80
C PRO A 216 -3.71 32.55 -1.73
N PHE A 217 -3.53 31.81 -0.65
CA PHE A 217 -4.35 31.92 0.55
C PHE A 217 -3.48 31.70 1.78
N VAL A 218 -3.88 32.28 2.91
CA VAL A 218 -3.09 32.24 4.14
C VAL A 218 -3.65 31.18 5.09
N ILE A 219 -2.77 30.40 5.71
CA ILE A 219 -3.14 29.59 6.87
C ILE A 219 -2.43 30.18 8.08
N SER A 220 -3.22 30.71 9.01
CA SER A 220 -2.79 31.17 10.33
C SER A 220 -2.89 30.00 11.31
N GLY A 221 -1.83 29.78 12.07
CA GLY A 221 -1.77 28.64 12.99
C GLY A 221 -2.42 28.90 14.34
N LEU A 222 -2.79 27.81 15.00
CA LEU A 222 -3.53 27.75 16.26
C LEU A 222 -2.65 27.61 17.51
N GLY A 223 -1.35 27.35 17.33
CA GLY A 223 -0.40 27.22 18.43
C GLY A 223 -0.64 26.02 19.35
N ILE A 224 -1.26 24.94 18.86
CA ILE A 224 -1.43 23.71 19.64
C ILE A 224 -0.05 23.11 19.92
N GLU A 225 0.16 22.59 21.13
CA GLU A 225 1.42 21.96 21.48
C GLU A 225 1.56 20.58 20.80
N PRO A 226 2.65 20.32 20.06
CA PRO A 226 2.87 19.02 19.44
C PRO A 226 3.08 17.89 20.47
N VAL A 227 2.35 16.79 20.32
CA VAL A 227 2.52 15.58 21.15
C VAL A 227 3.64 14.66 20.67
N SER A 228 3.97 14.71 19.37
CA SER A 228 5.02 13.89 18.77
C SER A 228 5.58 14.55 17.51
N PHE A 229 6.70 14.04 17.02
CA PHE A 229 7.41 14.59 15.87
C PHE A 229 7.81 13.48 14.89
N THR A 230 7.76 13.80 13.61
CA THR A 230 8.29 12.98 12.52
C THR A 230 9.82 12.86 12.59
N ALA A 231 10.41 11.91 11.86
CA ALA A 231 11.87 11.73 11.79
C ALA A 231 12.63 13.00 11.35
N ASN A 232 12.00 13.86 10.54
CA ASN A 232 12.58 15.13 10.09
C ASN A 232 12.31 16.31 11.05
N GLY A 233 11.78 16.05 12.24
CA GLY A 233 11.58 17.05 13.29
C GLY A 233 10.35 17.94 13.13
N MET A 234 9.45 17.65 12.18
CA MET A 234 8.15 18.31 12.04
C MET A 234 7.12 17.72 13.02
N PRO A 235 6.22 18.52 13.63
CA PRO A 235 5.09 18.02 14.41
C PRO A 235 4.31 16.93 13.67
N SER A 236 3.99 15.82 14.31
CA SER A 236 3.26 14.73 13.64
C SER A 236 1.76 15.02 13.57
N VAL A 237 1.16 14.58 12.46
CA VAL A 237 -0.30 14.54 12.23
C VAL A 237 -0.71 13.15 11.73
N ASP A 238 0.03 12.13 12.15
CA ASP A 238 -0.41 10.74 11.97
C ASP A 238 -1.59 10.43 12.92
N SER A 239 -2.25 9.29 12.70
CA SER A 239 -3.42 8.89 13.48
C SER A 239 -3.12 8.86 14.99
N ALA A 240 -1.96 8.36 15.41
CA ALA A 240 -1.61 8.27 16.82
C ALA A 240 -1.43 9.66 17.46
N ALA A 241 -0.80 10.60 16.75
CA ALA A 241 -0.67 11.98 17.22
C ALA A 241 -2.04 12.67 17.32
N LEU A 242 -2.87 12.54 16.29
CA LEU A 242 -4.20 13.15 16.26
C LEU A 242 -5.13 12.55 17.32
N GLU A 243 -5.04 11.25 17.59
CA GLU A 243 -5.76 10.57 18.69
C GLU A 243 -5.39 11.16 20.06
N LEU A 244 -4.11 11.44 20.31
CA LEU A 244 -3.69 12.08 21.58
C LEU A 244 -4.15 13.55 21.69
N LEU A 245 -4.19 14.27 20.57
CA LEU A 245 -4.71 15.64 20.54
C LEU A 245 -6.23 15.68 20.77
N ALA A 246 -6.98 14.75 20.15
CA ALA A 246 -8.42 14.67 20.22
C ALA A 246 -8.92 14.07 21.56
N GLY A 247 -8.28 13.00 22.02
CA GLY A 247 -8.81 12.14 23.07
C GLY A 247 -9.98 11.30 22.57
N ASP A 248 -10.97 11.10 23.42
CA ASP A 248 -12.25 10.44 23.15
C ASP A 248 -13.41 11.39 23.53
N PRO A 249 -13.68 12.42 22.71
CA PRO A 249 -14.64 13.47 23.02
C PRO A 249 -16.10 13.02 22.97
N LEU A 250 -16.37 11.79 22.50
CA LEU A 250 -17.71 11.20 22.44
C LEU A 250 -17.97 10.16 23.54
N ALA A 251 -16.98 9.88 24.41
CA ALA A 251 -17.17 9.04 25.59
C ALA A 251 -18.20 9.64 26.57
N ASP A 252 -18.71 8.78 27.46
CA ASP A 252 -19.53 9.19 28.60
C ASP A 252 -18.84 8.81 29.93
N PRO A 253 -18.28 9.77 30.68
CA PRO A 253 -18.15 11.20 30.36
C PRO A 253 -17.08 11.49 29.27
N PRO A 254 -17.16 12.64 28.56
CA PRO A 254 -16.19 12.98 27.51
C PRO A 254 -14.75 13.07 28.03
N ARG A 255 -13.79 12.52 27.27
CA ARG A 255 -12.37 12.53 27.62
C ARG A 255 -11.58 13.30 26.59
N TYR A 256 -11.33 14.58 26.81
CA TYR A 256 -10.62 15.41 25.83
C TYR A 256 -9.10 15.22 25.87
N GLY A 257 -8.47 15.29 24.70
CA GLY A 257 -7.02 15.24 24.53
C GLY A 257 -6.32 16.58 24.81
N SER A 258 -5.05 16.69 24.44
CA SER A 258 -4.24 17.89 24.76
C SER A 258 -4.69 19.15 24.02
N ALA A 259 -5.33 19.02 22.84
CA ALA A 259 -5.83 20.17 22.09
C ALA A 259 -6.87 21.00 22.88
N TYR A 260 -7.60 20.36 23.80
CA TYR A 260 -8.58 21.03 24.65
C TYR A 260 -7.95 22.16 25.45
N LYS A 261 -6.84 21.87 26.15
CA LYS A 261 -6.15 22.86 26.97
C LYS A 261 -5.43 23.90 26.11
N SER A 262 -4.82 23.47 25.00
CA SER A 262 -4.10 24.38 24.10
C SER A 262 -4.99 25.47 23.51
N LEU A 263 -6.29 25.20 23.33
CA LEU A 263 -7.24 26.16 22.75
C LEU A 263 -8.14 26.82 23.81
N GLY A 264 -7.63 26.99 25.02
CA GLY A 264 -8.29 27.74 26.09
C GLY A 264 -9.40 26.99 26.84
N GLY A 265 -9.59 25.69 26.55
CA GLY A 265 -10.64 24.87 27.15
C GLY A 265 -12.05 25.27 26.74
N ASN A 266 -13.03 24.89 27.56
CA ASN A 266 -14.45 25.18 27.37
C ASN A 266 -14.97 24.70 26.01
N GLU A 267 -15.81 25.50 25.36
CA GLU A 267 -16.41 25.17 24.07
C GLU A 267 -15.38 25.13 22.94
N ALA A 268 -14.42 26.06 22.91
CA ALA A 268 -13.38 26.10 21.88
C ALA A 268 -12.48 24.84 21.92
N GLY A 269 -12.02 24.46 23.11
CA GLY A 269 -11.27 23.22 23.30
C GLY A 269 -12.08 21.97 22.95
N ARG A 270 -13.37 21.93 23.30
CA ARG A 270 -14.29 20.84 22.97
C ARG A 270 -14.49 20.70 21.46
N GLU A 271 -14.79 21.80 20.76
CA GLU A 271 -14.97 21.81 19.31
C GLU A 271 -13.71 21.33 18.60
N ALA A 272 -12.52 21.74 19.06
CA ALA A 272 -11.27 21.28 18.48
C ALA A 272 -11.04 19.78 18.65
N CYS A 273 -11.26 19.24 19.85
CA CYS A 273 -11.13 17.80 20.07
C CYS A 273 -12.13 17.00 19.21
N LEU A 274 -13.37 17.47 19.06
CA LEU A 274 -14.37 16.85 18.19
C LEU A 274 -13.95 16.89 16.71
N ALA A 275 -13.43 18.03 16.25
CA ALA A 275 -12.97 18.18 14.88
C ALA A 275 -11.78 17.25 14.57
N LEU A 276 -10.82 17.13 15.50
CA LEU A 276 -9.67 16.24 15.37
C LEU A 276 -10.06 14.75 15.44
N ASP A 277 -11.01 14.37 16.30
CA ASP A 277 -11.59 13.02 16.32
C ASP A 277 -12.25 12.68 14.97
N GLY A 278 -12.95 13.64 14.37
CA GLY A 278 -13.47 13.54 13.00
C GLY A 278 -12.37 13.21 11.98
N VAL A 279 -11.23 13.88 12.03
CA VAL A 279 -10.08 13.60 11.14
C VAL A 279 -9.54 12.19 11.34
N VAL A 280 -9.40 11.74 12.60
CA VAL A 280 -8.95 10.38 12.93
C VAL A 280 -9.89 9.35 12.30
N LYS A 281 -11.20 9.50 12.49
CA LYS A 281 -12.23 8.62 11.93
C LYS A 281 -12.22 8.63 10.41
N ALA A 282 -12.21 9.80 9.79
CA ALA A 282 -12.17 9.94 8.33
C ALA A 282 -10.95 9.22 7.74
N THR A 283 -9.77 9.41 8.34
CA THR A 283 -8.53 8.78 7.89
C THR A 283 -8.55 7.26 8.05
N ALA A 284 -9.14 6.76 9.15
CA ALA A 284 -9.31 5.32 9.36
C ALA A 284 -10.25 4.70 8.32
N ILE A 285 -11.36 5.36 8.01
CA ILE A 285 -12.33 4.94 6.99
C ILE A 285 -11.67 4.94 5.59
N GLU A 286 -10.96 6.02 5.24
CA GLU A 286 -10.25 6.10 3.96
C GLU A 286 -9.19 5.01 3.80
N LYS A 287 -8.54 4.61 4.90
CA LYS A 287 -7.63 3.47 4.89
C LYS A 287 -8.38 2.18 4.55
N LEU A 288 -9.57 1.96 5.11
CA LEU A 288 -10.39 0.79 4.77
C LEU A 288 -10.82 0.81 3.29
N LEU A 289 -11.28 1.96 2.79
CA LEU A 289 -11.64 2.16 1.38
C LEU A 289 -10.47 1.82 0.45
N ASN A 290 -9.34 2.48 0.63
CA ASN A 290 -8.21 2.42 -0.30
C ASN A 290 -7.37 1.14 -0.17
N THR A 291 -7.39 0.49 1.00
CA THR A 291 -6.58 -0.73 1.24
C THR A 291 -7.38 -2.00 0.95
N TYR A 292 -8.69 -1.98 1.19
CA TYR A 292 -9.52 -3.18 1.14
C TYR A 292 -10.70 -3.03 0.18
N ILE A 293 -11.62 -2.10 0.42
CA ILE A 293 -12.93 -2.09 -0.28
C ILE A 293 -12.76 -1.86 -1.79
N CYS A 294 -12.09 -0.78 -2.20
CA CYS A 294 -11.92 -0.48 -3.63
C CYS A 294 -10.98 -1.48 -4.32
N PRO A 295 -9.81 -1.87 -3.75
CA PRO A 295 -8.94 -2.86 -4.38
C PRO A 295 -9.59 -4.23 -4.61
N LEU A 296 -10.45 -4.69 -3.68
CA LEU A 296 -11.18 -5.94 -3.86
C LEU A 296 -12.08 -5.85 -5.10
N GLN A 297 -12.81 -4.75 -5.28
CA GLN A 297 -13.69 -4.55 -6.44
C GLN A 297 -12.94 -4.47 -7.77
N LEU A 298 -11.78 -3.81 -7.80
CA LEU A 298 -10.98 -3.63 -9.02
C LEU A 298 -10.27 -4.89 -9.52
N GLN A 299 -10.17 -5.93 -8.68
CA GLN A 299 -9.39 -7.15 -8.97
C GLN A 299 -10.26 -8.42 -9.06
N ILE A 300 -11.58 -8.23 -9.13
CA ILE A 300 -12.55 -9.29 -9.34
C ILE A 300 -12.61 -9.68 -10.82
N ASP A 301 -12.75 -10.98 -11.09
CA ASP A 301 -12.99 -11.52 -12.42
C ASP A 301 -14.47 -11.41 -12.85
N ALA A 302 -14.77 -11.86 -14.08
CA ALA A 302 -16.14 -11.84 -14.60
C ALA A 302 -17.10 -12.80 -13.86
N GLN A 303 -16.59 -13.70 -13.02
CA GLN A 303 -17.35 -14.67 -12.22
C GLN A 303 -17.50 -14.24 -10.75
N SER A 304 -17.20 -12.97 -10.44
CA SER A 304 -17.22 -12.44 -9.07
C SER A 304 -16.24 -13.15 -8.12
N ARG A 305 -15.09 -13.57 -8.65
CA ARG A 305 -14.03 -14.23 -7.89
C ARG A 305 -12.80 -13.35 -7.84
N ILE A 306 -12.12 -13.40 -6.70
CA ILE A 306 -10.85 -12.73 -6.50
C ILE A 306 -9.71 -13.73 -6.43
N HIS A 307 -8.63 -13.39 -7.14
CA HIS A 307 -7.46 -14.25 -7.29
C HIS A 307 -6.25 -13.53 -6.73
N CYS A 308 -5.74 -14.01 -5.60
CA CYS A 308 -4.46 -13.51 -5.08
C CYS A 308 -3.31 -14.38 -5.58
N SER A 309 -2.12 -13.79 -5.71
CA SER A 309 -0.89 -14.55 -5.90
C SER A 309 -0.29 -14.98 -4.56
N LEU A 310 -0.19 -16.28 -4.36
CA LEU A 310 0.42 -16.95 -3.21
C LEU A 310 1.90 -17.22 -3.50
N ASN A 311 2.76 -16.82 -2.57
CA ASN A 311 4.20 -16.91 -2.75
C ASN A 311 4.86 -17.52 -1.52
N LEU A 312 5.74 -18.49 -1.76
CA LEU A 312 6.60 -19.12 -0.76
C LEU A 312 7.87 -18.30 -0.56
N ASN A 313 7.74 -17.00 -0.31
CA ASN A 313 8.85 -16.06 -0.43
C ASN A 313 9.41 -15.48 0.87
N THR A 314 8.80 -15.79 2.01
CA THR A 314 9.21 -15.25 3.31
C THR A 314 10.42 -16.01 3.86
N GLY A 315 11.25 -15.33 4.67
CA GLY A 315 12.42 -15.96 5.30
C GLY A 315 12.06 -17.06 6.31
N THR A 316 10.86 -17.00 6.89
CA THR A 316 10.34 -17.98 7.86
C THR A 316 9.67 -19.19 7.21
N GLY A 317 9.51 -19.19 5.87
CA GLY A 317 8.80 -20.25 5.15
C GLY A 317 7.26 -20.09 5.11
N ARG A 318 6.70 -19.06 5.76
CA ARG A 318 5.27 -18.71 5.64
C ARG A 318 4.91 -18.31 4.21
N LEU A 319 3.68 -18.58 3.80
CA LEU A 319 3.11 -18.03 2.58
C LEU A 319 2.94 -16.52 2.69
N SER A 320 3.11 -15.81 1.58
CA SER A 320 2.64 -14.44 1.41
C SER A 320 1.59 -14.35 0.30
N ALA A 321 0.58 -13.51 0.48
CA ALA A 321 -0.41 -13.20 -0.55
C ALA A 321 -0.21 -11.78 -1.09
N ARG A 322 -0.39 -11.59 -2.41
CA ARG A 322 -0.35 -10.26 -3.06
C ARG A 322 -1.31 -10.19 -4.23
N ARG A 323 -1.68 -8.96 -4.61
CA ARG A 323 -2.58 -8.66 -5.75
C ARG A 323 -3.94 -9.40 -5.67
N PRO A 324 -4.74 -9.20 -4.60
CA PRO A 324 -4.49 -8.37 -3.43
C PRO A 324 -3.86 -9.18 -2.28
N ASN A 325 -3.43 -8.51 -1.22
CA ASN A 325 -2.96 -9.23 -0.02
C ASN A 325 -4.16 -9.72 0.79
N LEU A 326 -4.56 -10.98 0.58
CA LEU A 326 -5.68 -11.59 1.28
C LEU A 326 -5.37 -12.02 2.72
N GLN A 327 -4.11 -12.01 3.15
CA GLN A 327 -3.73 -12.36 4.52
C GLN A 327 -3.92 -11.20 5.50
N ASN A 328 -3.69 -9.96 5.06
CA ASN A 328 -3.67 -8.78 5.92
C ASN A 328 -5.05 -8.08 5.97
N GLN A 329 -6.13 -8.83 6.19
CA GLN A 329 -7.46 -8.25 6.37
C GLN A 329 -7.53 -7.38 7.63
N PRO A 330 -8.43 -6.37 7.68
CA PRO A 330 -8.60 -5.55 8.88
C PRO A 330 -8.87 -6.44 10.10
N SER A 331 -8.33 -6.05 11.25
CA SER A 331 -8.64 -6.69 12.53
C SER A 331 -10.12 -6.51 12.82
N LEU A 332 -10.76 -7.49 13.47
CA LEU A 332 -12.20 -7.48 13.72
C LEU A 332 -12.67 -6.18 14.39
N GLU A 333 -11.92 -5.68 15.38
CA GLU A 333 -12.22 -4.43 16.09
C GLU A 333 -12.18 -3.18 15.20
N LYS A 334 -11.42 -3.21 14.10
CA LYS A 334 -11.24 -2.08 13.18
C LYS A 334 -12.05 -2.23 11.89
N ASP A 335 -12.69 -3.37 11.69
CA ASP A 335 -13.47 -3.68 10.50
C ASP A 335 -14.92 -3.18 10.66
N VAL A 336 -15.08 -1.86 10.79
CA VAL A 336 -16.38 -1.22 11.07
C VAL A 336 -17.43 -1.45 9.97
N TYR A 337 -16.98 -1.71 8.73
CA TYR A 337 -17.83 -2.04 7.59
C TYR A 337 -17.93 -3.54 7.30
N LYS A 338 -17.35 -4.39 8.15
CA LYS A 338 -17.34 -5.84 8.01
C LYS A 338 -16.91 -6.30 6.61
N VAL A 339 -15.79 -5.79 6.12
CA VAL A 339 -15.23 -6.13 4.81
C VAL A 339 -15.11 -7.65 4.62
N ARG A 340 -14.83 -8.41 5.68
CA ARG A 340 -14.78 -9.88 5.63
C ARG A 340 -16.09 -10.54 5.20
N ASP A 341 -17.23 -9.91 5.45
CA ASP A 341 -18.53 -10.40 5.00
C ASP A 341 -18.66 -10.35 3.47
N ALA A 342 -17.82 -9.60 2.76
CA ALA A 342 -17.77 -9.64 1.30
C ALA A 342 -17.35 -11.03 0.79
N PHE A 343 -16.52 -11.76 1.54
CA PHE A 343 -16.07 -13.10 1.18
C PHE A 343 -17.16 -14.12 1.47
N ALA A 344 -17.66 -14.78 0.44
CA ALA A 344 -18.79 -15.69 0.55
C ALA A 344 -18.54 -16.99 -0.21
N ALA A 345 -19.38 -17.99 0.05
CA ALA A 345 -19.45 -19.16 -0.81
C ALA A 345 -20.17 -18.81 -2.12
N ALA A 346 -19.83 -19.52 -3.19
CA ALA A 346 -20.60 -19.46 -4.43
C ALA A 346 -22.05 -19.94 -4.18
N PRO A 347 -23.03 -19.55 -5.01
CA PRO A 347 -24.42 -20.00 -4.87
C PRO A 347 -24.52 -21.53 -4.75
N GLY A 348 -25.30 -22.00 -3.76
CA GLY A 348 -25.46 -23.43 -3.47
C GLY A 348 -24.34 -24.08 -2.64
N MET A 349 -23.28 -23.33 -2.31
CA MET A 349 -22.15 -23.81 -1.50
C MET A 349 -22.15 -23.21 -0.09
N LYS A 350 -21.33 -23.78 0.80
CA LYS A 350 -21.03 -23.22 2.13
C LYS A 350 -19.54 -22.95 2.25
N LEU A 351 -19.18 -21.88 2.96
CA LEU A 351 -17.79 -21.56 3.28
C LEU A 351 -17.42 -22.30 4.56
N VAL A 352 -16.35 -23.10 4.50
CA VAL A 352 -15.82 -23.84 5.64
C VAL A 352 -14.49 -23.23 6.04
N VAL A 353 -14.36 -22.87 7.31
CA VAL A 353 -13.11 -22.35 7.89
C VAL A 353 -12.54 -23.43 8.79
N ALA A 354 -11.31 -23.85 8.50
CA ALA A 354 -10.53 -24.74 9.35
C ALA A 354 -9.28 -23.98 9.81
N ASP A 355 -9.13 -23.84 11.12
CA ASP A 355 -8.03 -23.11 11.75
C ASP A 355 -7.27 -24.02 12.71
N TYR A 356 -5.95 -23.85 12.77
CA TYR A 356 -5.13 -24.56 13.74
C TYR A 356 -5.09 -23.77 15.05
N GLY A 357 -5.85 -24.22 16.04
CA GLY A 357 -5.82 -23.62 17.37
C GLY A 357 -4.41 -23.64 17.96
N GLN A 358 -3.87 -22.45 18.21
CA GLN A 358 -2.59 -22.26 18.93
C GLN A 358 -1.37 -22.93 18.28
N LEU A 359 -1.29 -23.04 16.95
CA LEU A 359 -0.19 -23.75 16.27
C LEU A 359 1.23 -23.25 16.62
N GLU A 360 1.36 -21.97 16.97
CA GLU A 360 2.65 -21.34 17.28
C GLU A 360 3.00 -21.35 18.77
N VAL A 361 2.04 -21.73 19.63
CA VAL A 361 2.20 -21.87 21.09
C VAL A 361 2.52 -23.33 21.39
#